data_AF-A0A5N4WFF5-F1
#
_entry.id   AF-A0A5N4WFF5-F1
#
_cell.length_a   1.000
_cell.length_b   1.000
_cell.length_c   1.000
_cell.angle_alpha   90.00
_cell.angle_beta   90.00
_cell.angle_gamma   90.00
#
_symmetry.space_group_name_H-M   'P 1'
#
loop_
_entity.id
_entity.type
_entity.pdbx_description
1 polymer ?
#
loop_
_entity_poly.entity_id
_entity_poly.type
_entity_poly.pdbx_seq_one_letter_code
_entity_poly.pdbx_strand_id
1 'polypeptide(L)'
;MPKAKRLANGYRKYSEDDLRQLNLIKQAQQVGFTLEEIKSLIPANISNWDHEKLIGTLSEKVKGITKMQKMLLENKQNLIQLIETIQNKPQDMSCEDNAKRLMNIYYSETETPLKTDNA
;
A
#
# COMPACT_ATOMS: atom_id res chain seq x y z
N MET A 1 -23.23 6.63 0.24
CA MET A 1 -23.98 5.66 -0.57
C MET A 1 -25.18 6.36 -1.16
N PRO A 2 -25.55 6.11 -2.43
CA PRO A 2 -26.79 6.63 -3.00
C PRO A 2 -27.99 6.16 -2.16
N LYS A 3 -29.03 6.99 -2.08
CA LYS A 3 -30.27 6.60 -1.41
C LYS A 3 -30.99 5.58 -2.28
N ALA A 4 -30.97 4.31 -1.85
CA ALA A 4 -31.73 3.25 -2.51
C ALA A 4 -33.22 3.58 -2.53
N LYS A 5 -33.87 3.35 -3.67
CA LYS A 5 -35.33 3.41 -3.75
C LYS A 5 -35.91 2.33 -2.83
N ARG A 6 -37.07 2.59 -2.22
CA ARG A 6 -37.74 1.63 -1.35
C ARG A 6 -38.96 1.03 -2.03
N LEU A 7 -39.18 -0.25 -1.80
CA LEU A 7 -40.41 -0.95 -2.14
C LEU A 7 -41.52 -0.56 -1.15
N ALA A 8 -42.78 -0.82 -1.53
CA ALA A 8 -43.94 -0.55 -0.68
C ALA A 8 -43.89 -1.28 0.67
N ASN A 9 -43.19 -2.41 0.73
CA ASN A 9 -42.94 -3.18 1.95
C ASN A 9 -41.71 -2.69 2.75
N GLY A 10 -41.12 -1.55 2.40
CA GLY A 10 -40.02 -0.90 3.14
C GLY A 10 -38.62 -1.40 2.80
N TYR A 11 -38.47 -2.48 2.03
CA TYR A 11 -37.17 -3.01 1.62
C TYR A 11 -36.47 -2.10 0.60
N ARG A 12 -35.13 -2.10 0.61
CA ARG A 12 -34.34 -1.38 -0.40
C ARG A 12 -34.38 -2.14 -1.73
N LYS A 13 -34.70 -1.44 -2.80
CA LYS A 13 -34.60 -1.91 -4.18
C LYS A 13 -33.29 -1.39 -4.75
N TYR A 14 -32.42 -2.30 -5.16
CA TYR A 14 -31.17 -2.01 -5.85
C TYR A 14 -31.32 -2.29 -7.34
N SER A 15 -30.80 -1.41 -8.18
CA SER A 15 -30.67 -1.62 -9.62
C SER A 15 -29.31 -2.23 -9.97
N GLU A 16 -29.14 -2.64 -11.23
CA GLU A 16 -27.84 -3.00 -11.79
C GLU A 16 -26.81 -1.87 -11.66
N ASP A 17 -27.24 -0.62 -11.79
CA ASP A 17 -26.35 0.53 -11.64
C ASP A 17 -25.86 0.70 -10.18
N ASP A 18 -26.70 0.40 -9.19
CA ASP A 18 -26.28 0.38 -7.78
C ASP A 18 -25.20 -0.69 -7.54
N LEU A 19 -25.32 -1.86 -8.17
CA LEU A 19 -24.31 -2.92 -8.11
C LEU A 19 -23.00 -2.51 -8.78
N ARG A 20 -23.07 -1.88 -9.96
CA ARG A 20 -21.88 -1.34 -10.66
C ARG A 20 -21.15 -0.30 -9.82
N GLN A 21 -21.88 0.62 -9.20
CA GLN A 21 -21.30 1.61 -8.32
C GLN A 21 -20.64 0.96 -7.09
N LEU A 22 -21.27 -0.04 -6.49
CA LEU A 22 -20.68 -0.77 -5.36
C LEU A 22 -19.39 -1.50 -5.77
N ASN A 23 -19.37 -2.13 -6.93
CA ASN A 23 -18.17 -2.79 -7.46
C ASN A 23 -17.04 -1.80 -7.73
N LEU A 24 -17.34 -0.59 -8.22
CA LEU A 24 -16.36 0.47 -8.37
C LEU A 24 -15.77 0.89 -7.02
N ILE A 25 -16.62 1.11 -6.01
CA ILE A 25 -16.18 1.46 -4.65
C ILE A 25 -15.27 0.35 -4.09
N LYS A 26 -15.66 -0.91 -4.23
CA LYS A 26 -14.89 -2.07 -3.75
C LYS A 26 -13.50 -2.13 -4.38
N GLN A 27 -13.40 -1.95 -5.70
CA GLN A 27 -12.12 -1.94 -6.41
C GLN A 27 -11.24 -0.77 -5.98
N ALA A 28 -11.81 0.43 -5.83
CA ALA A 28 -11.07 1.59 -5.34
C ALA A 28 -10.52 1.37 -3.92
N GLN A 29 -11.30 0.78 -3.01
CA GLN A 29 -10.81 0.46 -1.68
C GLN A 29 -9.67 -0.58 -1.69
N GLN A 30 -9.70 -1.55 -2.60
CA GLN A 30 -8.62 -2.55 -2.73
C GLN A 30 -7.28 -1.93 -3.13
N VAL A 31 -7.28 -0.84 -3.90
CA VAL A 31 -6.06 -0.12 -4.29
C VAL A 31 -5.70 1.02 -3.34
N GLY A 32 -6.34 1.08 -2.17
CA GLY A 32 -5.96 1.97 -1.08
C GLY A 32 -6.66 3.33 -1.06
N PHE A 33 -7.82 3.48 -1.73
CA PHE A 33 -8.66 4.66 -1.55
C PHE A 33 -9.55 4.55 -0.30
N THR A 34 -9.68 5.63 0.45
CA THR A 34 -10.68 5.77 1.51
C THR A 34 -12.06 6.07 0.92
N LEU A 35 -13.13 5.83 1.69
CA LEU A 35 -14.48 6.19 1.26
C LEU A 35 -14.66 7.70 1.05
N GLU A 36 -13.89 8.54 1.75
CA GLU A 36 -13.92 9.99 1.59
C GLU A 36 -13.27 10.41 0.28
N GLU A 37 -12.11 9.85 -0.04
CA GLU A 37 -11.44 10.06 -1.34
C GLU A 37 -12.36 9.63 -2.48
N ILE A 38 -12.96 8.44 -2.41
CA ILE A 38 -13.89 7.93 -3.45
C ILE A 38 -15.09 8.87 -3.63
N LYS A 39 -15.70 9.35 -2.53
CA LYS A 39 -16.81 10.32 -2.61
C LYS A 39 -16.37 11.63 -3.26
N SER A 40 -15.14 12.08 -3.02
CA SER A 40 -14.61 13.32 -3.58
C SER A 40 -14.32 13.23 -5.08
N LEU A 41 -14.07 12.01 -5.58
CA LEU A 41 -13.72 11.73 -6.98
C LEU A 41 -14.90 11.35 -7.86
N ILE A 42 -15.98 10.82 -7.27
CA ILE A 42 -17.23 10.48 -7.96
C ILE A 42 -18.23 11.63 -7.68
N PRO A 43 -18.28 12.67 -8.53
CA PRO A 43 -19.24 13.74 -8.34
C PRO A 43 -20.67 13.19 -8.47
N ALA A 44 -21.59 13.76 -7.70
CA ALA A 44 -23.02 13.41 -7.80
C ALA A 44 -23.62 13.76 -9.17
N ASN A 45 -22.96 14.63 -9.94
CA ASN A 45 -23.29 14.98 -11.31
C ASN A 45 -22.01 15.03 -12.16
N ILE A 46 -21.97 14.23 -13.23
CA ILE A 46 -20.84 14.12 -14.17
C ILE A 46 -20.53 15.46 -14.85
N SER A 47 -21.51 16.36 -14.98
CA SER A 47 -21.31 17.69 -15.59
C SER A 47 -20.36 18.61 -14.81
N ASN A 48 -20.11 18.35 -13.53
CA ASN A 48 -19.19 19.12 -12.68
C ASN A 48 -17.93 18.33 -12.33
N TRP A 49 -17.50 17.41 -13.20
CA TRP A 49 -16.35 16.55 -12.92
C TRP A 49 -15.03 17.28 -13.13
N ASP A 50 -14.28 17.43 -12.04
CA ASP A 50 -12.93 17.99 -12.07
C ASP A 50 -11.93 16.91 -12.53
N HIS A 51 -11.65 16.92 -13.82
CA HIS A 51 -10.77 15.95 -14.46
C HIS A 51 -9.33 16.06 -13.94
N GLU A 52 -8.81 17.28 -13.73
CA GLU A 52 -7.44 17.49 -13.27
C GLU A 52 -7.26 16.94 -11.85
N LYS A 53 -8.20 17.21 -10.95
CA LYS A 53 -8.17 16.67 -9.60
C LYS A 53 -8.23 15.15 -9.58
N LEU A 54 -9.03 14.53 -10.46
CA LEU A 54 -9.07 13.08 -10.57
C LEU A 54 -7.72 12.52 -10.99
N ILE A 55 -7.17 13.00 -12.10
CA ILE A 55 -5.88 12.53 -12.61
C ILE A 55 -4.78 12.75 -11.56
N GLY A 56 -4.77 13.90 -10.89
CA GLY A 56 -3.85 14.18 -9.79
C GLY A 56 -3.97 13.14 -8.65
N THR A 57 -5.19 12.87 -8.19
CA THR A 57 -5.42 11.92 -7.08
C THR A 57 -5.05 10.48 -7.47
N LEU A 58 -5.41 10.05 -8.69
CA LEU A 58 -5.01 8.74 -9.21
C LEU A 58 -3.49 8.63 -9.32
N SER A 59 -2.82 9.67 -9.82
CA SER A 59 -1.36 9.71 -9.97
C SER A 59 -0.65 9.64 -8.61
N GLU A 60 -1.16 10.32 -7.59
CA GLU A 60 -0.62 10.22 -6.23
C GLU A 60 -0.78 8.83 -5.63
N LYS A 61 -1.90 8.12 -5.89
CA LYS A 61 -2.02 6.71 -5.49
C LYS A 61 -1.00 5.82 -6.20
N VAL A 62 -0.80 6.02 -7.50
CA VAL A 62 0.23 5.27 -8.25
C VAL A 62 1.61 5.51 -7.65
N LYS A 63 1.98 6.76 -7.35
CA LYS A 63 3.26 7.07 -6.68
C LYS A 63 3.39 6.38 -5.33
N GLY A 64 2.32 6.39 -4.53
CA GLY A 64 2.28 5.69 -3.23
C GLY A 64 2.49 4.18 -3.37
N ILE A 65 1.83 3.55 -4.34
CA ILE A 65 2.00 2.12 -4.66
C ILE A 65 3.45 1.84 -5.08
N THR A 66 4.02 2.65 -5.97
CA THR A 66 5.42 2.50 -6.41
C THR A 66 6.40 2.60 -5.25
N LYS A 67 6.17 3.52 -4.30
CA LYS A 67 6.99 3.65 -3.08
C LYS A 67 6.90 2.38 -2.22
N MET A 68 5.69 1.86 -2.01
CA MET A 68 5.49 0.61 -1.25
C MET A 68 6.15 -0.59 -1.94
N GLN A 69 6.04 -0.69 -3.26
CA GLN A 69 6.69 -1.76 -4.04
C GLN A 69 8.21 -1.72 -3.90
N LYS A 70 8.82 -0.53 -3.98
CA LYS A 70 10.26 -0.36 -3.78
C LYS A 70 10.68 -0.82 -2.38
N MET A 71 9.98 -0.37 -1.35
CA MET A 71 10.26 -0.78 0.03
C MET A 71 10.12 -2.30 0.21
N LEU A 72 9.07 -2.91 -0.36
CA LEU A 72 8.88 -4.37 -0.30
C LEU A 72 9.99 -5.13 -1.02
N LEU A 73 10.49 -4.60 -2.14
CA LEU A 73 11.61 -5.19 -2.88
C LEU A 73 12.90 -5.15 -2.05
N GLU A 74 13.22 -4.00 -1.47
CA GLU A 74 14.39 -3.82 -0.59
C GLU A 74 14.32 -4.75 0.61
N ASN A 75 13.18 -4.76 1.33
CA ASN A 75 12.98 -5.64 2.48
C ASN A 75 13.10 -7.12 2.10
N LYS A 76 12.56 -7.52 0.94
CA LYS A 76 12.69 -8.90 0.44
C LYS A 76 14.16 -9.26 0.20
N GLN A 77 14.94 -8.37 -0.42
CA GLN A 77 16.36 -8.60 -0.68
C GLN A 77 17.14 -8.76 0.63
N ASN A 78 16.89 -7.90 1.61
CA ASN A 78 17.53 -7.98 2.92
C ASN A 78 17.22 -9.31 3.62
N LEU A 79 15.97 -9.78 3.57
CA LEU A 79 15.58 -11.08 4.13
C LEU A 79 16.27 -12.25 3.43
N ILE A 80 16.41 -12.19 2.10
CA ILE A 80 17.13 -13.23 1.33
C ILE A 80 18.62 -13.26 1.73
N GLN A 81 19.28 -12.10 1.79
CA GLN A 81 20.68 -12.01 2.21
C GLN A 81 20.90 -12.53 3.63
N LEU A 82 19.96 -12.24 4.54
CA LEU A 82 20.01 -12.75 5.90
C LEU A 82 19.92 -14.28 5.92
N ILE A 83 18.99 -14.87 5.15
CA ILE A 83 18.85 -16.33 5.01
C ILE A 83 20.13 -16.95 4.47
N GLU A 84 20.70 -16.39 3.39
CA GLU A 84 21.95 -16.88 2.79
C GLU A 84 23.11 -16.81 3.78
N THR A 85 23.20 -15.75 4.57
CA THR A 85 24.25 -15.60 5.60
C THR A 85 24.09 -16.64 6.70
N ILE A 86 22.87 -16.95 7.11
CA ILE A 86 22.58 -18.01 8.10
C ILE A 86 22.95 -19.39 7.55
N GLN A 87 22.58 -19.68 6.30
CA GLN A 87 22.81 -20.98 5.66
C GLN A 87 24.29 -21.22 5.34
N ASN A 88 25.00 -20.18 4.87
CA ASN A 88 26.42 -20.25 4.49
C ASN A 88 27.37 -20.02 5.68
N LYS A 89 27.05 -20.67 6.78
CA LYS A 89 27.88 -20.70 7.99
C LYS A 89 29.16 -21.54 7.73
N PRO A 90 30.36 -21.04 8.08
CA PRO A 90 31.60 -21.83 7.98
C PRO A 90 31.51 -23.14 8.77
N GLN A 91 32.04 -24.23 8.22
CA GLN A 91 31.93 -25.58 8.81
C GLN A 91 32.49 -25.65 10.25
N ASP A 92 33.55 -24.90 10.54
CA ASP A 92 34.23 -24.91 11.85
C ASP A 92 33.65 -23.90 12.85
N MET A 93 32.59 -23.18 12.51
CA MET A 93 32.01 -22.18 13.39
C MET A 93 30.94 -22.83 14.29
N SER A 94 30.74 -22.37 15.53
CA SER A 94 29.61 -22.79 16.37
C SER A 94 28.31 -22.04 16.04
N CYS A 95 27.13 -22.62 16.30
CA CYS A 95 25.85 -21.92 16.07
C CYS A 95 25.76 -20.59 16.83
N GLU A 96 26.39 -20.50 18.02
CA GLU A 96 26.49 -19.28 18.82
C GLU A 96 27.31 -18.19 18.12
N ASP A 97 28.46 -18.55 17.55
CA ASP A 97 29.32 -17.60 16.83
C ASP A 97 28.67 -17.11 15.53
N ASN A 98 27.87 -17.96 14.87
CA ASN A 98 27.07 -17.55 13.72
C ASN A 98 26.00 -16.52 14.12
N ALA A 99 25.32 -16.71 15.25
CA ALA A 99 24.35 -15.76 15.78
C ALA A 99 25.00 -14.42 16.14
N LYS A 100 26.16 -14.42 16.80
CA LYS A 100 26.93 -13.20 17.10
C LYS A 100 27.36 -12.46 15.83
N ARG A 101 27.83 -13.18 14.81
CA ARG A 101 28.17 -12.62 13.49
C ARG A 101 26.98 -11.94 12.83
N LEU A 102 25.81 -12.58 12.84
CA LEU A 102 24.57 -12.03 12.28
C LEU A 102 24.12 -10.76 13.01
N MET A 103 24.19 -10.76 14.33
CA MET A 103 23.86 -9.59 15.15
C MET A 103 24.79 -8.41 14.86
N ASN A 104 26.09 -8.66 14.71
CA ASN A 104 27.05 -7.60 14.39
C ASN A 104 26.79 -6.96 13.01
N ILE A 105 26.41 -7.74 11.99
CA ILE A 105 26.03 -7.21 10.67
C ILE A 105 24.84 -6.25 10.82
N TYR A 106 23.81 -6.66 11.56
CA TYR A 106 22.61 -5.86 11.77
C TYR A 106 22.90 -4.56 12.54
N TYR A 107 23.75 -4.61 13.57
CA TYR A 107 24.13 -3.41 14.32
C TYR A 107 25.04 -2.46 13.53
N SER A 108 25.92 -2.99 12.67
CA SER A 108 26.79 -2.15 11.82
C SER A 108 26.05 -1.40 10.70
N GLU A 109 24.94 -1.94 10.20
CA GLU A 109 24.14 -1.28 9.16
C GLU A 109 23.26 -0.13 9.71
N THR A 110 22.94 -0.15 11.01
CA THR A 110 22.19 0.92 11.68
C THR A 110 23.02 2.17 12.03
N GLU A 111 24.33 2.16 11.79
CA GLU A 111 25.25 3.28 12.04
C GLU A 111 25.49 4.18 10.82
N THR A 112 24.65 4.13 9.77
CA THR A 112 24.74 5.14 8.71
C THR A 112 24.28 6.50 9.28
N PRO A 113 25.15 7.52 9.37
CA PRO A 113 24.79 8.79 9.97
C PRO A 113 23.73 9.48 9.12
N LEU A 114 22.71 10.03 9.80
CA LEU A 114 21.90 11.13 9.27
C LEU A 114 22.85 12.17 8.67
N LYS A 115 22.92 12.23 7.33
CA LYS A 115 23.43 13.42 6.67
C LYS A 115 22.46 14.53 7.03
N THR A 116 22.87 15.39 7.95
CA THR A 116 22.28 16.70 8.16
C THR A 116 22.53 17.50 6.88
N ASP A 117 21.53 17.57 6.00
CA ASP A 117 21.52 18.59 4.97
C ASP A 117 21.16 19.91 5.66
N ASN A 118 22.22 20.67 5.97
CA ASN A 118 22.17 22.10 6.22
C ASN A 118 22.06 22.81 4.85
N ALA A 119 20.92 23.44 4.58
CA ALA A 119 20.79 24.61 3.72
C ALA A 119 19.49 25.36 4.06
#